data_AF-A0A821DH61-F1
#
_entry.id   AF-A0A821DH61-F1
#
_cell.length_a   1.000
_cell.length_b   1.000
_cell.length_c   1.000
_cell.angle_alpha   90.00
_cell.angle_beta   90.00
_cell.angle_gamma   90.00
#
_symmetry.space_group_name_H-M   'P 1'
#
loop_
_entity.id
_entity.type
_entity.pdbx_description
1 polymer ?
#
loop_
_entity_poly.entity_id
_entity_poly.type
_entity_poly.pdbx_seq_one_letter_code
_entity_poly.pdbx_strand_id
1 'polypeptide(L)'
;MFEKIEKNYINKGLTNISGIKNIRRYFRKATEEQNILWIIKAYTAETDFYKILNNEIAAGASQYQNERRYIIALISHDLRLDEFTFIGTAYRVLRINNDDLKKYEVGCSLMTKSFVSSSIDRKVAELFLCQKEAAQSEAQVMTRKKIDGTLIKSWIMCRYEIKHRRTGLHIENSSQYANEGEILIMPYSVFEVKDKKSSTFMFSR
;
A
#
# COMPACT_ATOMS: atom_id res chain seq x y z
N MET A 1 -6.12 -23.98 4.76
CA MET A 1 -6.86 -22.77 4.30
C MET A 1 -6.03 -21.94 3.32
N PHE A 2 -4.72 -21.74 3.56
CA PHE A 2 -3.79 -21.19 2.55
C PHE A 2 -3.94 -21.86 1.17
N GLU A 3 -4.08 -23.18 1.16
CA GLU A 3 -4.38 -23.97 -0.06
C GLU A 3 -5.64 -23.50 -0.81
N LYS A 4 -6.71 -23.06 -0.11
CA LYS A 4 -7.90 -22.52 -0.77
C LYS A 4 -7.62 -21.18 -1.43
N ILE A 5 -6.83 -20.31 -0.79
CA ILE A 5 -6.38 -19.06 -1.41
C ILE A 5 -5.50 -19.36 -2.62
N GLU A 6 -4.52 -20.25 -2.48
CA GLU A 6 -3.65 -20.65 -3.59
C GLU A 6 -4.47 -21.20 -4.76
N LYS A 7 -5.39 -22.14 -4.49
CA LYS A 7 -6.18 -22.80 -5.54
C LYS A 7 -7.21 -21.89 -6.18
N ASN A 8 -7.98 -21.15 -5.40
CA ASN A 8 -9.08 -20.35 -5.94
C ASN A 8 -8.61 -18.96 -6.38
N TYR A 9 -7.87 -18.27 -5.52
CA TYR A 9 -7.48 -16.90 -5.78
C TYR A 9 -6.28 -16.84 -6.72
N ILE A 10 -5.19 -17.53 -6.37
CA ILE A 10 -3.95 -17.44 -7.15
C ILE A 10 -4.05 -18.23 -8.46
N ASN A 11 -4.49 -19.48 -8.42
CA ASN A 11 -4.44 -20.36 -9.59
C ASN A 11 -5.60 -20.15 -10.57
N LYS A 12 -6.79 -19.76 -10.11
CA LYS A 12 -7.93 -19.47 -11.00
C LYS A 12 -8.12 -17.97 -11.26
N GLY A 13 -7.91 -17.13 -10.24
CA GLY A 13 -8.16 -15.69 -10.33
C GLY A 13 -7.01 -14.87 -10.92
N LEU A 14 -5.75 -15.23 -10.62
CA LEU A 14 -4.56 -14.44 -10.97
C LEU A 14 -3.70 -15.07 -12.07
N THR A 15 -4.34 -15.72 -13.05
CA THR A 15 -3.65 -16.55 -14.06
C THR A 15 -2.64 -15.79 -14.94
N ASN A 16 -2.82 -14.48 -15.13
CA ASN A 16 -2.04 -13.67 -16.08
C ASN A 16 -1.34 -12.48 -15.41
N ILE A 17 -0.71 -12.69 -14.25
CA ILE A 17 0.03 -11.62 -13.54
C ILE A 17 1.54 -11.79 -13.67
N SER A 18 2.26 -10.66 -13.70
CA SER A 18 3.73 -10.69 -13.63
C SER A 18 4.20 -11.36 -12.35
N GLY A 19 5.19 -12.24 -12.45
CA GLY A 19 5.77 -12.93 -11.29
C GLY A 19 4.88 -14.01 -10.64
N ILE A 20 3.83 -14.49 -11.31
CA ILE A 20 2.90 -15.52 -10.76
C ILE A 20 3.63 -16.77 -10.22
N LYS A 21 4.75 -17.18 -10.82
CA LYS A 21 5.56 -18.31 -10.31
C LYS A 21 6.12 -18.04 -8.91
N ASN A 22 6.57 -16.81 -8.64
CA ASN A 22 7.06 -16.40 -7.32
C ASN A 22 5.92 -16.35 -6.31
N ILE A 23 4.77 -15.79 -6.71
CA ILE A 23 3.57 -15.76 -5.85
C ILE A 23 3.12 -17.17 -5.48
N ARG A 24 2.99 -18.08 -6.45
CA ARG A 24 2.69 -19.50 -6.18
C ARG A 24 3.70 -20.12 -5.22
N ARG A 25 4.99 -19.89 -5.44
CA ARG A 25 6.05 -20.38 -4.54
C ARG A 25 5.87 -19.88 -3.10
N TYR A 26 5.55 -18.60 -2.91
CA TYR A 26 5.32 -18.04 -1.57
C TYR A 26 4.06 -18.61 -0.91
N PHE A 27 2.96 -18.72 -1.64
CA PHE A 27 1.72 -19.32 -1.11
C PHE A 27 1.88 -20.80 -0.75
N ARG A 28 2.64 -21.55 -1.56
CA ARG A 28 3.00 -22.93 -1.24
C ARG A 28 3.81 -23.00 0.06
N LYS A 29 4.86 -22.17 0.20
CA LYS A 29 5.62 -22.09 1.46
C LYS A 29 4.79 -21.66 2.66
N ALA A 30 3.86 -20.72 2.48
CA ALA A 30 2.90 -20.34 3.52
C ALA A 30 2.06 -21.54 3.98
N THR A 31 1.70 -22.43 3.05
CA THR A 31 0.96 -23.67 3.35
C THR A 31 1.84 -24.73 4.00
N GLU A 32 3.03 -25.00 3.46
CA GLU A 32 3.95 -26.02 3.95
C GLU A 32 4.48 -25.68 5.36
N GLU A 33 4.90 -24.44 5.57
CA GLU A 33 5.49 -23.97 6.81
C GLU A 33 4.44 -23.38 7.78
N GLN A 34 3.18 -23.31 7.36
CA GLN A 34 2.09 -22.62 8.06
C GLN A 34 2.43 -21.17 8.46
N ASN A 35 3.33 -20.50 7.73
CA ASN A 35 3.92 -19.22 8.13
C ASN A 35 3.38 -18.03 7.31
N ILE A 36 2.73 -17.10 8.00
CA ILE A 36 2.09 -15.91 7.40
C ILE A 36 3.08 -14.94 6.76
N LEU A 37 4.35 -14.93 7.19
CA LEU A 37 5.38 -14.07 6.61
C LEU A 37 5.58 -14.31 5.11
N TRP A 38 5.28 -15.51 4.62
CA TRP A 38 5.31 -15.79 3.19
C TRP A 38 4.21 -15.06 2.41
N ILE A 39 3.06 -14.80 3.02
CA ILE A 39 2.01 -13.98 2.40
C ILE A 39 2.41 -12.51 2.36
N ILE A 40 3.07 -12.01 3.42
CA ILE A 40 3.64 -10.66 3.44
C ILE A 40 4.71 -10.53 2.35
N LYS A 41 5.61 -11.51 2.21
CA LYS A 41 6.60 -11.57 1.12
C LYS A 41 5.95 -11.58 -0.26
N ALA A 42 4.83 -12.28 -0.43
CA ALA A 42 4.08 -12.26 -1.68
C ALA A 42 3.49 -10.86 -1.96
N TYR A 43 3.00 -10.18 -0.92
CA TYR A 43 2.48 -8.82 -1.01
C TYR A 43 3.56 -7.80 -1.38
N THR A 44 4.77 -7.90 -0.84
CA THR A 44 5.86 -6.94 -1.11
C THR A 44 6.71 -7.30 -2.33
N ALA A 45 6.46 -8.45 -2.96
CA ALA A 45 7.20 -8.86 -4.14
C ALA A 45 6.91 -7.94 -5.33
N GLU A 46 7.92 -7.71 -6.18
CA GLU A 46 7.83 -6.94 -7.42
C GLU A 46 6.97 -7.68 -8.46
N THR A 47 5.67 -7.71 -8.20
CA THR A 47 4.64 -8.41 -8.95
C THR A 47 3.37 -7.56 -8.94
N ASP A 48 2.38 -7.91 -9.77
CA ASP A 48 1.10 -7.20 -9.75
C ASP A 48 0.16 -7.68 -8.62
N PHE A 49 0.59 -8.63 -7.78
CA PHE A 49 -0.24 -9.22 -6.74
C PHE A 49 -0.81 -8.17 -5.77
N TYR A 50 0.04 -7.29 -5.23
CA TYR A 50 -0.40 -6.25 -4.29
C TYR A 50 -1.38 -5.26 -4.93
N LYS A 51 -1.19 -4.93 -6.22
CA LYS A 51 -2.07 -4.01 -6.95
C LYS A 51 -3.45 -4.63 -7.08
N ILE A 52 -3.53 -5.89 -7.48
CA ILE A 52 -4.79 -6.60 -7.67
C ILE A 52 -5.49 -6.78 -6.34
N LEU A 53 -4.79 -7.27 -5.31
CA LEU A 53 -5.34 -7.43 -3.98
C LEU A 53 -5.87 -6.09 -3.43
N ASN A 54 -5.08 -5.02 -3.50
CA ASN A 54 -5.52 -3.70 -3.02
C ASN A 54 -6.72 -3.15 -3.79
N ASN A 55 -6.76 -3.33 -5.12
CA ASN A 55 -7.89 -2.90 -5.94
C ASN A 55 -9.17 -3.65 -5.56
N GLU A 56 -9.09 -4.96 -5.38
CA GLU A 56 -10.23 -5.75 -4.96
C GLU A 56 -10.70 -5.37 -3.54
N ILE A 57 -9.80 -5.20 -2.58
CA ILE A 57 -10.17 -4.78 -1.21
C ILE A 57 -10.89 -3.43 -1.27
N ALA A 58 -10.37 -2.49 -2.05
CA ALA A 58 -10.94 -1.15 -2.19
C ALA A 58 -12.31 -1.13 -2.91
N ALA A 59 -12.55 -2.07 -3.83
CA ALA A 59 -13.81 -2.23 -4.55
C ALA A 59 -14.92 -2.89 -3.71
N GLY A 60 -14.57 -3.62 -2.64
CA GLY A 60 -15.52 -4.17 -1.66
C GLY A 60 -16.26 -5.44 -2.10
N ALA A 61 -16.65 -5.60 -3.36
CA ALA A 61 -17.31 -6.79 -3.90
C ALA A 61 -16.45 -7.50 -4.96
N SER A 62 -16.22 -8.80 -4.81
CA SER A 62 -15.48 -9.62 -5.77
C SER A 62 -15.88 -11.09 -5.65
N GLN A 63 -15.71 -11.86 -6.72
CA GLN A 63 -15.93 -13.32 -6.74
C GLN A 63 -15.12 -14.08 -5.66
N TYR A 64 -13.98 -13.52 -5.22
CA TYR A 64 -13.09 -14.11 -4.20
C TYR A 64 -13.12 -13.37 -2.85
N GLN A 65 -14.29 -12.84 -2.46
CA GLN A 65 -14.43 -12.04 -1.24
C GLN A 65 -13.98 -12.79 0.03
N ASN A 66 -14.21 -14.10 0.11
CA ASN A 66 -13.85 -14.91 1.27
C ASN A 66 -12.34 -15.05 1.42
N GLU A 67 -11.63 -15.38 0.33
CA GLU A 67 -10.18 -15.47 0.29
C GLU A 67 -9.54 -14.13 0.67
N ARG A 68 -10.07 -13.03 0.13
CA ARG A 68 -9.60 -11.68 0.44
C ARG A 68 -9.79 -11.31 1.92
N ARG A 69 -11.00 -11.53 2.47
CA ARG A 69 -11.29 -11.31 3.91
C ARG A 69 -10.37 -12.15 4.78
N TYR A 70 -10.06 -13.37 4.35
CA TYR A 70 -9.18 -14.26 5.08
C TYR A 70 -7.72 -13.78 5.04
N ILE A 71 -7.20 -13.30 3.90
CA ILE A 71 -5.87 -12.66 3.85
C ILE A 71 -5.81 -11.47 4.82
N ILE A 72 -6.83 -10.61 4.83
CA ILE A 72 -6.90 -9.48 5.77
C ILE A 72 -6.89 -9.97 7.21
N ALA A 73 -7.75 -10.93 7.54
CA ALA A 73 -7.86 -11.47 8.90
C ALA A 73 -6.56 -12.11 9.37
N LEU A 74 -5.89 -12.87 8.49
CA LEU A 74 -4.60 -13.48 8.77
C LEU A 74 -3.55 -12.40 9.09
N ILE A 75 -3.40 -11.39 8.24
CA ILE A 75 -2.39 -10.34 8.46
C ILE A 75 -2.74 -9.48 9.69
N SER A 76 -4.03 -9.27 9.99
CA SER A 76 -4.46 -8.38 11.06
C SER A 76 -4.50 -9.03 12.46
N HIS A 77 -4.51 -10.36 12.53
CA HIS A 77 -4.80 -11.08 13.78
C HIS A 77 -3.85 -12.24 14.09
N ASP A 78 -2.91 -12.58 13.21
CA ASP A 78 -1.92 -13.61 13.51
C ASP A 78 -0.93 -13.10 14.57
N LEU A 79 -0.88 -13.79 15.72
CA LEU A 79 -0.05 -13.41 16.86
C LEU A 79 1.45 -13.39 16.55
N ARG A 80 1.90 -14.13 15.54
CA ARG A 80 3.31 -14.10 15.10
C ARG A 80 3.68 -12.76 14.49
N LEU A 81 2.70 -11.96 14.08
CA LEU A 81 2.93 -10.61 13.58
C LEU A 81 3.05 -9.57 14.69
N ASP A 82 2.80 -9.94 15.96
CA ASP A 82 2.92 -9.00 17.08
C ASP A 82 4.34 -8.45 17.23
N GLU A 83 5.38 -9.24 16.88
CA GLU A 83 6.78 -8.80 16.90
C GLU A 83 7.11 -7.75 15.82
N PHE A 84 6.29 -7.66 14.77
CA PHE A 84 6.42 -6.68 13.70
C PHE A 84 5.54 -5.45 13.94
N THR A 85 4.87 -5.35 15.10
CA THR A 85 4.04 -4.19 15.44
C THR A 85 4.82 -2.89 15.29
N PHE A 86 4.23 -1.93 14.57
CA PHE A 86 4.77 -0.58 14.45
C PHE A 86 3.87 0.46 15.13
N ILE A 87 4.48 1.24 16.02
CA ILE A 87 3.92 2.47 16.59
C ILE A 87 4.92 3.57 16.31
N GLY A 88 4.48 4.65 15.67
CA GLY A 88 5.38 5.72 15.27
C GLY A 88 4.85 6.48 14.07
N THR A 89 5.78 7.14 13.36
CA THR A 89 5.46 7.93 12.17
C THR A 89 5.84 7.19 10.91
N ALA A 90 4.92 7.14 9.94
CA ALA A 90 5.18 6.61 8.60
C ALA A 90 4.80 7.64 7.53
N TYR A 91 5.51 7.58 6.40
CA TYR A 91 5.41 8.53 5.31
C TYR A 91 4.99 7.82 4.04
N ARG A 92 4.06 8.43 3.30
CA ARG A 92 3.63 7.92 2.00
C ARG A 92 3.40 9.05 1.02
N VAL A 93 3.87 8.86 -0.20
CA VAL A 93 3.54 9.74 -1.32
C VAL A 93 2.34 9.20 -2.08
N LEU A 94 1.38 10.06 -2.36
CA LEU A 94 0.14 9.74 -3.08
C LEU A 94 -0.05 10.70 -4.25
N ARG A 95 -0.50 10.16 -5.37
CA ARG A 95 -1.02 10.96 -6.48
C ARG A 95 -2.53 11.10 -6.30
N ILE A 96 -3.00 12.32 -6.10
CA ILE A 96 -4.43 12.60 -5.88
C ILE A 96 -4.92 13.68 -6.84
N ASN A 97 -6.22 13.71 -7.09
CA ASN A 97 -6.85 14.81 -7.82
C ASN A 97 -7.38 15.86 -6.83
N ASN A 98 -7.81 17.02 -7.33
CA ASN A 98 -8.33 18.10 -6.47
C ASN A 98 -9.57 17.70 -5.67
N ASP A 99 -10.43 16.82 -6.18
CA ASP A 99 -11.63 16.40 -5.45
C ASP A 99 -11.30 15.44 -4.31
N ASP A 100 -10.27 14.61 -4.47
CA ASP A 100 -9.71 13.81 -3.39
C ASP A 100 -8.98 14.69 -2.38
N LEU A 101 -8.25 15.73 -2.81
CA LEU A 101 -7.56 16.66 -1.90
C LEU A 101 -8.50 17.39 -0.95
N LYS A 102 -9.73 17.70 -1.39
CA LYS A 102 -10.79 18.28 -0.55
C LYS A 102 -11.22 17.37 0.61
N LYS A 103 -10.93 16.06 0.55
CA LYS A 103 -11.23 15.13 1.64
C LYS A 103 -10.21 15.20 2.79
N TYR A 104 -9.05 15.79 2.54
CA TYR A 104 -7.97 15.93 3.52
C TYR A 104 -8.02 17.27 4.27
N GLU A 105 -9.20 17.74 4.65
CA GLU A 105 -9.32 18.92 5.51
C GLU A 105 -9.08 18.57 6.97
N VAL A 106 -8.54 19.54 7.73
CA VAL A 106 -8.25 19.35 9.16
C VAL A 106 -9.55 19.03 9.91
N GLY A 107 -9.48 18.02 10.78
CA GLY A 107 -10.62 17.48 11.53
C GLY A 107 -11.40 16.39 10.79
N CYS A 108 -11.14 16.14 9.49
CA CYS A 108 -11.77 15.04 8.77
C CYS A 108 -11.15 13.68 9.16
N SER A 109 -12.00 12.66 9.24
CA SER A 109 -11.59 11.26 9.39
C SER A 109 -11.51 10.56 8.04
N LEU A 110 -10.40 9.89 7.79
CA LEU A 110 -10.09 9.15 6.58
C LEU A 110 -9.87 7.69 6.92
N MET A 111 -10.56 6.80 6.21
CA MET A 111 -10.39 5.36 6.36
C MET A 111 -9.58 4.80 5.19
N THR A 112 -8.52 4.04 5.48
CA THR A 112 -7.80 3.30 4.46
C THR A 112 -8.73 2.23 3.86
N LYS A 113 -8.85 2.18 2.54
CA LYS A 113 -9.73 1.18 1.89
C LYS A 113 -9.05 -0.18 1.69
N SER A 114 -7.72 -0.20 1.66
CA SER A 114 -6.89 -1.36 1.42
C SER A 114 -5.60 -1.23 2.23
N PHE A 115 -4.69 -2.19 2.11
CA PHE A 115 -3.38 -2.07 2.71
C PHE A 115 -2.63 -0.86 2.17
N VAL A 116 -1.96 -0.15 3.06
CA VAL A 116 -1.22 1.06 2.74
C VAL A 116 0.26 0.81 3.00
N SER A 117 1.01 0.51 1.94
CA SER A 117 2.48 0.53 1.98
C SER A 117 2.97 1.98 2.16
N SER A 118 3.92 2.16 3.07
CA SER A 118 4.52 3.43 3.50
C SER A 118 5.94 3.17 4.02
N SER A 119 6.71 4.21 4.29
CA SER A 119 8.08 4.09 4.80
C SER A 119 8.23 4.78 6.15
N ILE A 120 9.04 4.23 7.05
CA ILE A 120 9.49 4.92 8.26
C ILE A 120 10.43 6.10 7.94
N ASP A 121 11.15 6.04 6.82
CA ASP A 121 12.09 7.06 6.39
C ASP A 121 11.42 8.06 5.45
N ARG A 122 11.33 9.31 5.92
CA ARG A 122 10.84 10.44 5.13
C ARG A 122 11.65 10.63 3.84
N LYS A 123 12.97 10.45 3.87
CA LYS A 123 13.84 10.67 2.70
C LYS A 123 13.55 9.65 1.60
N VAL A 124 13.25 8.41 1.96
CA VAL A 124 12.82 7.38 1.00
C VAL A 124 11.53 7.82 0.31
N ALA A 125 10.54 8.29 1.08
CA ALA A 125 9.30 8.82 0.51
C ALA A 125 9.53 10.04 -0.41
N GLU A 126 10.43 10.96 -0.02
CA GLU A 126 10.83 12.11 -0.84
C GLU A 126 11.55 11.69 -2.13
N LEU A 127 12.45 10.72 -2.08
CA LEU A 127 13.13 10.16 -3.25
C LEU A 127 12.11 9.55 -4.23
N PHE A 128 11.10 8.83 -3.71
CA PHE A 128 10.01 8.33 -4.54
C PHE A 128 9.24 9.45 -5.24
N LEU A 129 8.97 10.57 -4.54
CA LEU A 129 8.34 11.74 -5.15
C LEU A 129 9.20 12.29 -6.29
N CYS A 130 10.50 12.52 -6.04
CA CYS A 130 11.43 13.06 -7.03
C CYS A 130 11.53 12.18 -8.28
N GLN A 131 11.65 10.86 -8.10
CA GLN A 131 11.69 9.92 -9.23
C GLN A 131 10.41 9.96 -10.08
N LYS A 132 9.24 10.07 -9.43
CA LYS A 132 7.96 10.13 -10.13
C LYS A 132 7.76 11.46 -10.86
N GLU A 133 8.26 12.55 -10.32
CA GLU A 133 8.24 13.85 -10.99
C GLU A 133 9.24 13.91 -12.16
N ALA A 134 10.45 13.36 -11.99
CA ALA A 134 11.46 13.28 -13.06
C ALA A 134 10.98 12.44 -14.25
N ALA A 135 10.44 11.24 -14.00
CA ALA A 135 9.85 10.40 -15.05
C ALA A 135 8.65 11.06 -15.76
N GLN A 136 7.93 11.96 -15.08
CA GLN A 136 6.85 12.77 -15.68
C GLN A 136 7.38 13.98 -16.46
N SER A 137 8.56 14.50 -16.13
CA SER A 137 9.19 15.59 -16.88
C SER A 137 9.76 15.11 -18.23
N GLU A 138 10.20 13.84 -18.29
CA GLU A 138 10.61 13.18 -19.54
C GLU A 138 9.39 12.71 -20.36
N ALA A 139 8.33 12.23 -19.69
CA ALA A 139 7.02 11.97 -20.30
C ALA A 139 6.19 13.26 -20.39
N GLN A 140 6.64 14.22 -21.20
CA GLN A 140 5.97 15.50 -21.39
C GLN A 140 4.46 15.36 -21.71
N VAL A 141 3.68 16.20 -21.04
CA VAL A 141 2.25 16.50 -21.26
C VAL A 141 1.28 15.44 -20.73
N MET A 142 0.84 15.55 -19.46
CA MET A 142 -0.58 15.52 -19.02
C MET A 142 -0.65 15.47 -17.49
N THR A 143 -0.75 16.64 -16.84
CA THR A 143 -1.87 16.98 -15.92
C THR A 143 -1.72 18.41 -15.38
N ARG A 144 -1.60 19.40 -16.27
CA ARG A 144 -2.29 20.69 -16.11
C ARG A 144 -3.70 20.47 -16.68
N LYS A 145 -4.76 20.91 -16.00
CA LYS A 145 -6.14 20.79 -16.53
C LYS A 145 -6.13 21.45 -17.92
N LYS A 146 -6.49 20.70 -18.96
CA LYS A 146 -6.74 21.21 -20.31
C LYS A 146 -7.86 22.25 -20.28
N ILE A 147 -7.96 23.03 -21.35
CA ILE A 147 -9.06 23.99 -21.61
C ILE A 147 -10.46 23.29 -21.55
N ASP A 148 -10.51 21.96 -21.62
CA ASP A 148 -11.71 21.10 -21.59
C ASP A 148 -12.16 20.58 -20.19
N GLY A 149 -11.46 20.91 -19.09
CA GLY A 149 -12.01 20.79 -17.73
C GLY A 149 -11.61 19.59 -16.84
N THR A 150 -10.76 18.62 -17.24
CA THR A 150 -10.43 17.41 -16.42
C THR A 150 -9.01 17.35 -15.77
N LEU A 151 -8.96 16.78 -14.54
CA LEU A 151 -8.11 17.05 -13.35
C LEU A 151 -6.57 17.09 -13.43
N ILE A 152 -6.00 18.15 -12.84
CA ILE A 152 -4.63 18.24 -12.34
C ILE A 152 -4.48 17.18 -11.24
N LYS A 153 -3.48 16.31 -11.39
CA LYS A 153 -3.10 15.34 -10.37
C LYS A 153 -1.92 15.92 -9.62
N SER A 154 -2.14 16.29 -8.36
CA SER A 154 -1.08 16.75 -7.46
C SER A 154 -0.49 15.57 -6.70
N TRP A 155 0.80 15.65 -6.42
CA TRP A 155 1.45 14.74 -5.49
C TRP A 155 1.36 15.33 -4.08
N ILE A 156 1.00 14.49 -3.11
CA ILE A 156 1.02 14.86 -1.68
C ILE A 156 1.85 13.85 -0.91
N MET A 157 2.44 14.31 0.20
CA MET A 157 3.04 13.44 1.21
C MET A 157 2.12 13.38 2.42
N CYS A 158 1.64 12.18 2.74
CA CYS A 158 0.93 11.88 3.97
C CYS A 158 1.92 11.47 5.06
N ARG A 159 1.79 12.07 6.23
CA ARG A 159 2.48 11.67 7.47
C ARG A 159 1.45 11.02 8.40
N TYR A 160 1.55 9.71 8.57
CA TYR A 160 0.68 8.93 9.45
C TYR A 160 1.30 8.84 10.84
N GLU A 161 0.57 9.22 11.88
CA GLU A 161 0.93 8.97 13.27
C GLU A 161 0.16 7.73 13.76
N ILE A 162 0.85 6.60 13.83
CA ILE A 162 0.27 5.30 14.18
C ILE A 162 0.44 5.07 15.67
N LYS A 163 -0.68 4.98 16.40
CA LYS A 163 -0.70 4.85 17.87
C LYS A 163 -1.14 3.49 18.38
N HIS A 164 -1.73 2.67 17.51
CA HIS A 164 -2.35 1.41 17.89
C HIS A 164 -1.55 0.22 17.32
N ARG A 165 -1.30 -0.79 18.16
CA ARG A 165 -0.41 -1.92 17.88
C ARG A 165 -0.78 -2.73 16.62
N ARG A 166 -2.06 -2.75 16.27
CA ARG A 166 -2.58 -3.51 15.12
C ARG A 166 -2.77 -2.69 13.85
N THR A 167 -2.35 -1.43 13.84
CA THR A 167 -2.59 -0.53 12.69
C THR A 167 -1.45 -0.58 11.69
N GLY A 168 -0.20 -0.75 12.13
CA GLY A 168 0.97 -0.80 11.26
C GLY A 168 1.86 -1.98 11.58
N LEU A 169 2.45 -2.58 10.55
CA LEU A 169 3.49 -3.60 10.67
C LEU A 169 4.79 -3.08 10.04
N HIS A 170 5.91 -3.17 10.76
CA HIS A 170 7.24 -2.91 10.23
C HIS A 170 7.74 -4.20 9.56
N ILE A 171 7.69 -4.23 8.23
CA ILE A 171 7.91 -5.44 7.44
C ILE A 171 9.17 -5.37 6.58
N GLU A 172 10.09 -4.46 6.91
CA GLU A 172 11.35 -4.27 6.18
C GLU A 172 12.11 -5.59 5.94
N ASN A 173 12.27 -6.41 6.98
CA ASN A 173 12.95 -7.71 6.89
C ASN A 173 12.19 -8.78 6.10
N SER A 174 10.90 -8.53 5.82
CA SER A 174 10.05 -9.40 5.01
C SER A 174 9.75 -8.79 3.63
N SER A 175 10.17 -7.54 3.38
CA SER A 175 10.01 -6.86 2.10
C SER A 175 11.10 -7.31 1.13
N GLN A 176 10.82 -7.21 -0.16
CA GLN A 176 11.86 -7.37 -1.19
C GLN A 176 12.84 -6.19 -1.16
N TYR A 177 12.44 -5.05 -0.58
CA TYR A 177 13.22 -3.82 -0.48
C TYR A 177 13.59 -3.50 0.98
N ALA A 178 14.56 -4.26 1.50
CA ALA A 178 14.98 -4.19 2.91
C ALA A 178 15.60 -2.84 3.34
N ASN A 179 15.79 -1.88 2.44
CA ASN A 179 16.32 -0.55 2.76
C ASN A 179 15.25 0.55 2.78
N GLU A 180 13.99 0.20 2.48
CA GLU A 180 12.90 1.18 2.41
C GLU A 180 12.22 1.40 3.77
N GLY A 181 12.57 0.63 4.80
CA GLY A 181 11.91 0.72 6.11
C GLY A 181 10.40 0.57 6.00
N GLU A 182 9.94 -0.41 5.22
CA GLU A 182 8.54 -0.51 4.82
C GLU A 182 7.62 -0.75 6.04
N ILE A 183 6.63 0.14 6.17
CA ILE A 183 5.53 0.05 7.12
C ILE A 183 4.26 -0.27 6.33
N LEU A 184 3.64 -1.41 6.64
CA LEU A 184 2.37 -1.83 6.07
C LEU A 184 1.24 -1.43 7.02
N ILE A 185 0.45 -0.43 6.62
CA ILE A 185 -0.73 0.01 7.36
C ILE A 185 -1.93 -0.85 6.96
N MET A 186 -2.68 -1.33 7.95
CA MET A 186 -3.82 -2.23 7.76
C MET A 186 -4.99 -1.56 7.02
N PRO A 187 -5.79 -2.33 6.25
CA PRO A 187 -7.02 -1.84 5.66
C PRO A 187 -8.02 -1.45 6.76
N TYR A 188 -8.92 -0.54 6.42
CA TYR A 188 -9.98 -0.04 7.29
C TYR A 188 -9.46 0.68 8.55
N SER A 189 -8.18 1.08 8.55
CA SER A 189 -7.62 1.93 9.59
C SER A 189 -8.11 3.36 9.42
N VAL A 190 -8.59 3.96 10.51
CA VAL A 190 -9.12 5.33 10.51
C VAL A 190 -8.07 6.30 11.04
N PHE A 191 -7.84 7.38 10.31
CA PHE A 191 -6.92 8.46 10.64
C PHE A 191 -7.66 9.79 10.63
N GLU A 192 -7.39 10.65 11.61
CA GLU A 192 -7.87 12.03 11.62
C GLU A 192 -6.80 12.95 11.03
N VAL A 193 -7.18 13.86 10.13
CA VAL A 193 -6.28 14.87 9.60
C VAL A 193 -6.07 15.96 10.66
N LYS A 194 -4.87 16.00 11.24
CA LYS A 194 -4.52 17.00 12.27
C LYS A 194 -3.90 18.27 11.71
N ASP A 195 -3.22 18.18 10.57
CA ASP A 195 -2.47 19.27 9.98
C ASP A 195 -2.40 19.13 8.46
N LYS A 196 -2.36 20.26 7.76
CA LYS A 196 -2.29 20.35 6.30
C LYS A 196 -1.39 21.51 5.92
N LYS A 197 -0.22 21.21 5.36
CA LYS A 197 0.75 22.21 4.92
C LYS A 197 0.87 22.21 3.41
N SER A 198 0.84 23.40 2.81
CA SER A 198 1.22 23.60 1.41
C SER A 198 2.71 23.95 1.39
N SER A 199 3.53 23.09 0.78
CA SER A 199 4.95 23.35 0.58
C SER A 199 5.23 23.34 -0.91
N THR A 200 5.83 24.40 -1.43
CA THR A 200 6.46 24.37 -2.75
C THR A 200 7.82 23.73 -2.57
N PHE A 201 8.01 22.50 -3.05
CA PHE A 201 9.35 21.92 -3.12
C PHE A 201 10.16 22.76 -4.12
N MET A 202 10.92 23.74 -3.62
CA MET A 202 11.90 24.43 -4.44
C MET A 202 13.12 23.53 -4.55
N PHE A 203 13.34 23.00 -5.74
CA PHE A 203 14.56 22.29 -6.10
C PHE A 203 15.72 23.30 -6.11
N SER A 204 16.58 23.28 -5.08
CA SER A 204 17.94 23.80 -5.23
C SER A 204 18.70 22.81 -6.11
N ARG A 205 19.06 23.25 -7.32
CA ARG A 205 19.95 22.53 -8.24
C ARG A 205 21.33 22.33 -7.64
#